data_AF-A0A953IAS3-F1
#
_entry.id   AF-A0A953IAS3-F1
#
_cell.length_a   1.000
_cell.length_b   1.000
_cell.length_c   1.000
_cell.angle_alpha   90.00
_cell.angle_beta   90.00
_cell.angle_gamma   90.00
#
_symmetry.space_group_name_H-M   'P 1'
#
loop_
_entity.id
_entity.type
_entity.pdbx_description
1 polymer ?
#
loop_
_entity_poly.entity_id
_entity_poly.type
_entity_poly.pdbx_seq_one_letter_code
_entity_poly.pdbx_strand_id
1 'polypeptide(L)' 'MVASSVEGLVGREIPLEGRPLVLGRADDCDIVISAPSVSRRHARIEREGETFLVRDSGSANGVV' A
#
# COMPACT_ATOMS: atom_id res chain seq x y z
N MET A 1 -4.75 -1.13 23.39
CA MET A 1 -5.30 -0.22 22.37
C MET A 1 -4.18 0.12 21.42
N VAL A 2 -4.19 -0.42 20.21
CA VAL A 2 -3.28 0.00 19.13
C VAL A 2 -4.10 0.88 18.21
N ALA A 3 -3.84 2.19 18.22
CA ALA A 3 -4.42 3.11 17.26
C ALA A 3 -3.80 2.78 15.90
N SER A 4 -4.53 2.03 15.07
CA SER A 4 -4.24 1.94 13.65
C SER A 4 -4.71 3.23 13.00
N SER A 5 -3.86 4.26 12.91
CA SER A 5 -4.27 5.52 12.29
C SER A 5 -4.23 5.39 10.78
N VAL A 6 -5.40 5.12 10.20
CA VAL A 6 -5.70 5.32 8.77
C VAL A 6 -6.31 6.71 8.52
N GLU A 7 -6.54 7.51 9.57
CA GLU A 7 -7.25 8.78 9.52
C GLU A 7 -6.61 9.78 8.55
N GLY A 8 -5.28 9.83 8.49
CA GLY A 8 -4.53 10.70 7.57
C GLY A 8 -4.53 10.26 6.10
N LEU A 9 -5.11 9.10 5.79
CA LEU A 9 -5.22 8.58 4.42
C LEU A 9 -6.61 8.79 3.82
N VAL A 10 -7.62 9.05 4.65
CA VAL A 10 -9.00 9.21 4.17
C VAL A 10 -9.08 10.43 3.24
N GLY A 11 -9.57 10.22 2.02
CA GLY A 11 -9.67 11.27 1.00
C GLY A 11 -8.34 11.65 0.33
N ARG A 12 -7.24 10.91 0.60
CA ARG A 12 -5.97 11.14 -0.07
C ARG A 12 -5.95 10.47 -1.44
N GLU A 13 -5.76 11.27 -2.49
CA GLU A 13 -5.48 10.79 -3.84
C GLU A 13 -3.98 10.73 -4.09
N ILE A 14 -3.53 9.70 -4.80
CA ILE A 14 -2.11 9.50 -5.10
C ILE A 14 -1.99 9.17 -6.58
N PRO A 15 -1.25 9.97 -7.36
CA PRO A 15 -1.06 9.71 -8.78
C PRO A 15 -0.22 8.45 -8.99
N LEU A 16 -0.64 7.61 -9.94
CA LEU A 16 0.08 6.40 -10.33
C LEU A 16 1.03 6.73 -11.50
N GLU A 17 2.24 7.21 -11.18
CA GLU A 17 3.19 7.70 -12.19
C GLU A 17 4.57 7.04 -12.10
N GLY A 18 5.11 6.67 -13.26
CA GLY A 18 6.49 6.24 -13.42
C GLY A 18 6.80 4.85 -12.85
N ARG A 19 7.11 4.79 -11.56
CA ARG A 19 7.65 3.59 -10.89
C ARG A 19 6.58 2.85 -10.08
N PRO A 20 6.77 1.55 -9.77
CA PRO A 20 5.91 0.85 -8.85
C PRO A 20 5.79 1.59 -7.51
N LEU A 21 4.57 1.66 -6.99
CA LEU A 21 4.28 2.18 -5.65
C LEU A 21 4.14 1.01 -4.67
N VAL A 22 4.82 1.08 -3.54
CA VAL A 22 4.76 0.10 -2.47
C VAL A 22 3.85 0.60 -1.36
N LEU A 23 2.89 -0.25 -0.97
CA LEU A 23 1.98 -0.04 0.14
C LEU A 23 2.34 -0.97 1.29
N GLY A 24 2.38 -0.44 2.50
CA GLY A 24 2.71 -1.23 3.67
C GLY A 24 2.79 -0.40 4.95
N ARG A 25 2.98 -1.07 6.09
CA ARG A 25 3.11 -0.38 7.40
C ARG A 25 4.52 0.08 7.73
N ALA A 26 5.52 -0.28 6.92
CA ALA A 26 6.88 0.16 7.14
C ALA A 26 7.07 1.57 6.59
N ASP A 27 7.90 2.37 7.27
CA ASP A 27 8.11 3.80 6.94
C ASP A 27 8.87 4.01 5.62
N ASP A 28 9.42 2.93 5.04
CA ASP A 28 10.08 2.93 3.73
C ASP A 28 9.12 2.68 2.55
N CYS A 29 7.82 2.55 2.81
CA CYS A 29 6.81 2.40 1.77
C CYS A 29 6.39 3.77 1.20
N ASP A 30 6.02 3.78 -0.08
CA ASP A 30 5.49 4.98 -0.73
C ASP A 30 4.15 5.43 -0.13
N ILE A 31 3.34 4.44 0.26
CA ILE A 31 2.06 4.64 0.94
C ILE A 31 2.14 3.90 2.27
N VAL A 32 2.45 4.64 3.32
CA VAL A 32 2.49 4.12 4.67
C VAL A 32 1.07 3.99 5.21
N ILE A 33 0.66 2.76 5.52
CA ILE A 33 -0.62 2.43 6.16
C ILE A 33 -0.29 1.84 7.54
N SER A 34 -0.27 2.70 8.56
CA SER A 34 0.14 2.37 9.92
C SER A 34 -0.93 1.58 10.68
N ALA A 35 -1.23 0.36 10.20
CA ALA A 35 -2.19 -0.56 10.79
C ALA A 35 -1.54 -1.93 11.08
N PRO A 36 -1.85 -2.58 12.24
CA PRO A 36 -1.32 -3.90 12.57
C PRO A 36 -1.70 -5.00 11.58
N SER A 37 -2.85 -4.86 10.90
CA SER A 37 -3.32 -5.78 9.85
C SER A 37 -2.56 -5.64 8.53
N VAL A 38 -1.75 -4.61 8.37
CA VAL A 38 -0.98 -4.37 7.15
C VAL A 38 0.44 -4.93 7.31
N SER A 39 0.93 -5.62 6.29
CA SER A 39 2.30 -6.15 6.29
C SER A 39 3.31 -5.02 6.10
N ARG A 40 4.56 -5.23 6.53
CA ARG A 40 5.64 -4.22 6.34
C ARG A 40 5.71 -3.73 4.89
N ARG A 41 5.67 -4.68 3.95
CA ARG A 41 5.41 -4.46 2.52
C ARG A 41 4.25 -5.38 2.17
N HIS A 42 3.10 -4.82 1.85
CA HIS A 42 1.85 -5.55 1.76
C HIS A 42 1.45 -5.77 0.31
N ALA A 43 1.44 -4.70 -0.48
CA ALA A 43 1.13 -4.75 -1.90
C ALA A 43 2.00 -3.76 -2.67
N ARG A 44 2.06 -3.94 -3.98
CA ARG A 44 2.57 -2.92 -4.89
C ARG A 44 1.59 -2.67 -6.03
N ILE A 45 1.56 -1.44 -6.52
CA ILE A 45 0.85 -1.06 -7.74
C ILE A 45 1.90 -0.78 -8.79
N GLU A 46 1.79 -1.44 -9.94
CA GLU A 46 2.71 -1.26 -11.06
C GLU A 46 1.98 -1.20 -12.40
N ARG A 47 2.57 -0.48 -13.35
CA ARG A 47 2.03 -0.35 -14.71
C ARG A 47 2.58 -1.47 -15.59
N GLU A 48 1.70 -2.19 -16.28
CA GLU A 48 2.04 -3.16 -17.32
C GLU A 48 1.38 -2.75 -18.63
N GLY A 49 2.14 -2.13 -19.53
CA GLY A 49 1.60 -1.53 -20.75
C GLY A 49 0.63 -0.40 -20.42
N GLU A 50 -0.63 -0.54 -20.83
CA GLU A 50 -1.69 0.44 -20.61
C GLU A 50 -2.55 0.15 -19.37
N THR A 51 -2.24 -0.90 -18.61
CA THR A 51 -2.99 -1.28 -17.41
C THR A 51 -2.16 -1.09 -16.14
N PHE A 52 -2.86 -0.93 -15.02
CA PHE A 52 -2.26 -0.99 -13.69
C PHE A 52 -2.67 -2.28 -13.01
N LEU A 53 -1.71 -2.90 -12.33
CA LEU A 53 -1.93 -4.12 -11.56
C LEU A 53 -1.60 -3.88 -10.09
N VAL A 54 -2.45 -4.43 -9.23
CA VAL A 54 -2.14 -4.58 -7.80
C VAL A 54 -1.56 -5.97 -7.60
N ARG A 55 -0.41 -6.05 -6.94
CA ARG A 55 0.24 -7.33 -6.59
C ARG A 55 0.44 -7.45 -5.09
N ASP A 56 -0.10 -8.52 -4.52
CA ASP A 56 0.22 -8.93 -3.16
C ASP A 56 1.73 -9.27 -3.06
N SER A 57 2.37 -8.83 -1.96
CA SER A 57 3.80 -9.03 -1.71
C SER A 57 4.08 -10.15 -0.70
N GLY A 58 3.21 -11.16 -0.63
CA GLY A 58 3.22 -12.19 0.40
C GLY A 58 2.68 -11.66 1.72
N SER A 59 1.59 -10.88 1.66
CA SER A 59 1.05 -10.26 2.86
C SER A 59 0.37 -11.28 3.78
N ALA A 60 0.29 -10.96 5.08
CA ALA A 60 -0.28 -11.89 6.06
C ALA A 60 -1.80 -12.03 5.93
N ASN A 61 -2.47 -10.98 5.46
CA ASN A 61 -3.93 -10.91 5.37
C ASN A 61 -4.44 -10.91 3.91
N GLY A 62 -3.55 -11.04 2.93
CA GLY A 62 -3.87 -10.99 1.50
C GLY A 62 -4.26 -9.60 1.00
N VAL A 63 -4.47 -9.52 -0.32
CA VAL A 63 -5.05 -8.36 -1.02
C VAL A 63 -6.40 -8.79 -1.57
N VAL A 64 -7.42 -7.95 -1.39
CA VAL A 64 -8.79 -8.13 -1.87
C VAL A 64 -9.25 -6.93 -2.69
#